data_AF-A0AB39MEU6-F1
#
_entry.id   AF-A0AB39MEU6-F1
#
_cell.length_a   1.000
_cell.length_b   1.000
_cell.length_c   1.000
_cell.angle_alpha   90.00
_cell.angle_beta   90.00
_cell.angle_gamma   90.00
#
_symmetry.space_group_name_H-M   'P 1'
#
loop_
_entity.id
_entity.type
_entity.pdbx_description
1 polymer ?
#
loop_
_entity_poly.entity_id
_entity_poly.type
_entity_poly.pdbx_seq_one_letter_code
_entity_poly.pdbx_strand_id
1 'polypeptide(L)'
;MAQQERAIATRRKLLVGAAEVFDERGYAAASINEIQARSGVKKGAMYFHFKSKEEIAQGVMASQLELPTEPRSSSASPMQQVIDLTHELAHRLRTDVLFRASIRLTVEQGTFQPHDSNAYDWWLRVFARDLARAQGAGELRAELTPEDVAASVVGSFTGIQMLSHVTCDRRDLHDRLTKWWQQILPGLTTPRTVAGLEPAGSPELELSGTG
;
A
#
# COMPACT_ATOMS: atom_id res chain seq x y z
N MET A 1 16.45 -20.98 -17.71
CA MET A 1 15.66 -19.79 -18.10
C MET A 1 14.16 -20.14 -18.13
N ALA A 2 13.67 -20.92 -19.10
CA ALA A 2 12.23 -21.22 -19.25
C ALA A 2 11.55 -21.90 -18.05
N GLN A 3 12.24 -22.77 -17.30
CA GLN A 3 11.68 -23.40 -16.09
C GLN A 3 11.50 -22.41 -14.93
N GLN A 4 12.42 -21.46 -14.79
CA GLN A 4 12.36 -20.41 -13.77
C GLN A 4 11.22 -19.44 -14.05
N GLU A 5 11.06 -19.00 -15.30
CA GLU A 5 9.96 -18.12 -15.72
C GLU A 5 8.60 -18.77 -15.49
N ARG A 6 8.45 -20.08 -15.79
CA ARG A 6 7.23 -20.83 -15.50
C ARG A 6 6.94 -20.92 -14.01
N ALA A 7 7.97 -21.13 -13.18
CA ALA A 7 7.82 -21.16 -11.72
C ALA A 7 7.38 -19.80 -11.16
N ILE A 8 7.98 -18.70 -11.64
CA ILE A 8 7.59 -17.33 -11.26
C ILE A 8 6.14 -17.03 -11.66
N ALA A 9 5.77 -17.35 -12.89
CA ALA A 9 4.40 -17.14 -13.39
C ALA A 9 3.36 -17.96 -12.60
N THR A 10 3.69 -19.20 -12.24
CA THR A 10 2.82 -20.07 -11.44
C THR A 10 2.66 -19.54 -10.02
N ARG A 11 3.77 -19.12 -9.38
CA ARG A 11 3.73 -18.47 -8.07
C ARG A 11 2.86 -17.21 -8.09
N ARG A 12 2.99 -16.36 -9.11
CA ARG A 12 2.18 -15.14 -9.26
C ARG A 12 0.69 -15.48 -9.42
N LYS A 13 0.33 -16.45 -10.26
CA LYS A 13 -1.08 -16.88 -10.40
C LYS A 13 -1.68 -17.37 -9.09
N LEU A 14 -0.89 -18.12 -8.31
CA LEU A 14 -1.31 -18.60 -7.01
C LEU A 14 -1.52 -17.44 -6.01
N LEU A 15 -0.61 -16.46 -5.97
CA LEU A 15 -0.74 -15.28 -5.12
C LEU A 15 -1.95 -14.42 -5.49
N VAL A 16 -2.22 -14.21 -6.78
CA VAL A 16 -3.41 -13.45 -7.23
C VAL A 16 -4.70 -14.18 -6.86
N GLY A 17 -4.80 -15.49 -7.15
CA GLY A 17 -5.99 -16.26 -6.76
C GLY A 17 -6.18 -16.34 -5.24
N ALA A 18 -5.10 -16.37 -4.47
CA ALA A 18 -5.15 -16.29 -3.01
C ALA A 18 -5.62 -14.91 -2.54
N ALA A 19 -5.08 -13.84 -3.12
CA ALA A 19 -5.45 -12.46 -2.82
C ALA A 19 -6.95 -12.23 -3.02
N GLU A 20 -7.53 -12.69 -4.13
CA GLU A 20 -8.98 -12.57 -4.36
C GLU A 20 -9.79 -13.29 -3.27
N VAL A 21 -9.40 -14.50 -2.89
CA VAL A 21 -10.10 -15.26 -1.84
C VAL A 21 -9.96 -14.57 -0.48
N PHE A 22 -8.78 -14.06 -0.14
CA PHE A 22 -8.56 -13.34 1.12
C PHE A 22 -9.27 -11.98 1.13
N ASP A 23 -9.32 -11.28 0.01
CA ASP A 23 -10.03 -10.01 -0.16
C ASP A 23 -11.55 -10.19 0.02
N GLU A 24 -12.11 -11.32 -0.44
CA GLU A 24 -13.54 -11.62 -0.28
C GLU A 24 -13.89 -12.17 1.12
N ARG A 25 -13.10 -13.11 1.64
CA ARG A 25 -13.46 -13.93 2.82
C ARG A 25 -12.72 -13.55 4.08
N GLY A 26 -11.59 -12.86 3.97
CA GLY A 26 -10.61 -12.72 5.05
C GLY A 26 -9.82 -14.00 5.29
N TYR A 27 -8.76 -13.89 6.09
CA TYR A 27 -7.84 -15.00 6.33
C TYR A 27 -8.52 -16.21 6.99
N ALA A 28 -9.33 -15.96 8.02
CA ALA A 28 -9.92 -17.02 8.85
C ALA A 28 -10.87 -17.92 8.05
N ALA A 29 -11.75 -17.32 7.23
CA ALA A 29 -12.75 -18.05 6.46
C ALA A 29 -12.22 -18.62 5.13
N ALA A 30 -11.08 -18.15 4.62
CA ALA A 30 -10.47 -18.68 3.41
C ALA A 30 -9.94 -20.11 3.59
N SER A 31 -10.11 -20.94 2.56
CA SER A 31 -9.56 -22.30 2.50
C SER A 31 -8.56 -22.50 1.36
N ILE A 32 -7.64 -23.46 1.54
CA ILE A 32 -6.67 -23.86 0.49
C ILE A 32 -7.40 -24.35 -0.77
N ASN A 33 -8.54 -25.02 -0.63
CA ASN A 33 -9.31 -25.53 -1.77
C ASN A 33 -9.90 -24.40 -2.61
N GLU A 34 -10.41 -23.33 -1.98
CA GLU A 34 -10.90 -22.14 -2.69
C GLU A 34 -9.77 -21.42 -3.41
N ILE A 35 -8.61 -21.25 -2.76
CA ILE A 35 -7.41 -20.65 -3.36
C ILE A 35 -6.95 -21.45 -4.57
N GLN A 36 -6.95 -22.78 -4.47
CA GLN A 36 -6.60 -23.66 -5.58
C GLN A 36 -7.60 -23.50 -6.74
N ALA A 37 -8.90 -23.51 -6.44
CA ALA A 37 -9.94 -23.34 -7.44
C ALA A 37 -9.85 -21.99 -8.15
N ARG A 38 -9.59 -20.91 -7.40
CA ARG A 38 -9.49 -19.55 -7.94
C ARG A 38 -8.24 -19.35 -8.79
N SER A 39 -7.09 -19.81 -8.31
CA SER A 39 -5.81 -19.66 -9.02
C SER A 39 -5.70 -20.54 -10.27
N GLY A 40 -6.50 -21.61 -10.38
CA GLY A 40 -6.38 -22.62 -11.43
C GLY A 40 -5.08 -23.43 -11.37
N VAL A 41 -4.30 -23.29 -10.28
CA VAL A 41 -3.03 -23.99 -10.10
C VAL A 41 -3.30 -25.40 -9.56
N LYS A 42 -2.67 -26.41 -10.14
CA LYS A 42 -2.81 -27.79 -9.68
C LYS A 42 -2.27 -27.95 -8.26
N LYS A 43 -2.95 -28.76 -7.44
CA LYS A 43 -2.59 -29.06 -6.04
C LYS A 43 -1.09 -29.33 -5.84
N GLY A 44 -0.49 -30.20 -6.65
CA GLY A 44 0.96 -30.50 -6.56
C GLY A 44 1.88 -29.30 -6.81
N ALA A 45 1.52 -28.42 -7.76
CA ALA A 45 2.29 -27.21 -8.04
C ALA A 45 2.10 -26.14 -6.95
N MET A 46 0.92 -26.08 -6.34
CA MET A 46 0.67 -25.21 -5.19
C MET A 46 1.54 -25.61 -3.99
N TYR A 47 1.56 -26.91 -3.62
CA TYR A 47 2.40 -27.40 -2.52
C TYR A 47 3.90 -27.32 -2.79
N PHE A 48 4.31 -27.26 -4.06
CA PHE A 48 5.69 -26.96 -4.42
C PHE A 48 6.09 -25.51 -4.06
N HIS A 49 5.15 -24.56 -4.16
CA HIS A 49 5.42 -23.15 -3.88
C HIS A 49 5.12 -22.70 -2.45
N PHE A 50 4.15 -23.34 -1.78
CA PHE A 50 3.73 -23.01 -0.43
C PHE A 50 3.20 -24.24 0.30
N LYS A 51 3.66 -24.47 1.52
CA LYS A 51 3.34 -25.64 2.34
C LYS A 51 2.05 -25.47 3.14
N SER A 52 1.59 -24.24 3.36
CA SER A 52 0.41 -23.94 4.19
C SER A 52 -0.35 -22.71 3.70
N LYS A 53 -1.60 -22.55 4.18
CA LYS A 53 -2.39 -21.31 3.98
C LYS A 53 -1.66 -20.08 4.52
N GLU A 54 -0.97 -20.25 5.64
CA GLU A 54 -0.18 -19.21 6.28
C GLU A 54 1.00 -18.77 5.41
N GLU A 55 1.73 -19.70 4.80
CA GLU A 55 2.84 -19.36 3.89
C GLU A 55 2.33 -18.64 2.63
N ILE A 56 1.14 -19.01 2.12
CA ILE A 56 0.47 -18.29 1.03
C ILE A 56 0.12 -16.86 1.48
N ALA A 57 -0.47 -16.71 2.67
CA ALA A 57 -0.83 -15.40 3.20
C ALA A 57 0.40 -14.50 3.42
N GLN A 58 1.50 -15.05 3.95
CA GLN A 58 2.79 -14.36 4.06
C GLN A 58 3.31 -13.93 2.68
N GLY A 59 3.18 -14.78 1.66
CA GLY A 59 3.52 -14.44 0.29
C GLY A 59 2.68 -13.29 -0.29
N VAL A 60 1.37 -13.27 0.01
CA VAL A 60 0.50 -12.15 -0.37
C VAL A 60 0.89 -10.88 0.39
N MET A 61 1.14 -10.97 1.70
CA MET A 61 1.58 -9.84 2.52
C MET A 61 2.92 -9.26 2.03
N ALA A 62 3.86 -10.10 1.60
CA ALA A 62 5.17 -9.68 1.11
C ALA A 62 5.10 -8.94 -0.24
N SER A 63 4.04 -9.13 -1.03
CA SER A 63 3.90 -8.48 -2.35
C SER A 63 3.92 -6.94 -2.27
N GLN A 64 3.52 -6.36 -1.14
CA GLN A 64 3.57 -4.90 -0.96
C GLN A 64 5.01 -4.36 -0.88
N LEU A 65 5.98 -5.20 -0.48
CA LEU A 65 7.39 -4.82 -0.40
C LEU A 65 8.06 -4.77 -1.78
N GLU A 66 7.45 -5.40 -2.78
CA GLU A 66 7.90 -5.40 -4.18
C GLU A 66 7.38 -4.18 -4.96
N LEU A 67 6.56 -3.34 -4.32
CA LEU A 67 6.00 -2.17 -4.97
C LEU A 67 7.09 -1.14 -5.25
N PRO A 68 7.11 -0.56 -6.47
CA PRO A 68 7.92 0.63 -6.73
C PRO A 68 7.49 1.73 -5.75
N THR A 69 8.43 2.19 -4.94
CA THR A 69 8.29 3.34 -4.04
C THR A 69 9.00 4.57 -4.58
N GLU A 70 9.51 4.47 -5.81
CA GLU A 70 10.05 5.62 -6.51
C GLU A 70 8.89 6.47 -7.03
N PRO A 71 8.98 7.81 -6.92
CA PRO A 71 7.93 8.70 -7.36
C PRO A 71 7.67 8.50 -8.85
N ARG A 72 6.41 8.21 -9.19
CA ARG A 72 5.98 8.17 -10.59
C ARG A 72 5.70 9.57 -11.14
N SER A 73 5.49 10.56 -10.27
CA SER A 73 5.35 11.94 -10.69
C SER A 73 6.70 12.54 -11.02
N SER A 74 6.70 13.43 -12.03
CA SER A 74 7.89 14.19 -12.41
C SER A 74 8.15 15.39 -11.48
N SER A 75 7.40 15.47 -10.36
CA SER A 75 7.43 16.61 -9.46
C SER A 75 8.81 16.81 -8.86
N ALA A 76 9.31 18.04 -8.95
CA ALA A 76 10.56 18.44 -8.34
C ALA A 76 10.47 18.55 -6.80
N SER A 77 9.26 18.64 -6.24
CA SER A 77 9.04 18.77 -4.78
C SER A 77 9.00 17.40 -4.11
N PRO A 78 9.93 17.08 -3.19
CA PRO A 78 9.87 15.84 -2.43
C PRO A 78 8.62 15.73 -1.56
N MET A 79 8.08 16.85 -1.04
CA MET A 79 6.82 16.82 -0.30
C MET A 79 5.64 16.46 -1.20
N GLN A 80 5.60 16.95 -2.44
CA GLN A 80 4.57 16.55 -3.39
C GLN A 80 4.67 15.05 -3.70
N GLN A 81 5.87 14.48 -3.81
CA GLN A 81 6.07 13.04 -4.02
C GLN A 81 5.47 12.21 -2.86
N VAL A 82 5.54 12.69 -1.62
CA VAL A 82 4.89 12.05 -0.46
C VAL A 82 3.37 12.06 -0.59
N ILE A 83 2.78 13.19 -0.98
CA ILE A 83 1.33 13.32 -1.22
C ILE A 83 0.92 12.35 -2.35
N ASP A 84 1.64 12.38 -3.45
CA ASP A 84 1.40 11.57 -4.64
C ASP A 84 1.43 10.07 -4.33
N LEU A 85 2.41 9.63 -3.53
CA LEU A 85 2.51 8.25 -3.10
C LEU A 85 1.25 7.82 -2.34
N THR A 86 0.74 8.62 -1.41
CA THR A 86 -0.50 8.26 -0.69
C THR A 86 -1.71 8.11 -1.63
N HIS A 87 -1.80 8.95 -2.67
CA HIS A 87 -2.86 8.84 -3.66
C HIS A 87 -2.69 7.65 -4.60
N GLU A 88 -1.45 7.30 -4.96
CA GLU A 88 -1.19 6.08 -5.73
C GLU A 88 -1.57 4.83 -4.93
N LEU A 89 -1.26 4.78 -3.64
CA LEU A 89 -1.66 3.67 -2.77
C LEU A 89 -3.20 3.60 -2.64
N ALA A 90 -3.87 4.73 -2.53
CA ALA A 90 -5.34 4.78 -2.54
C ALA A 90 -5.94 4.23 -3.83
N HIS A 91 -5.35 4.58 -4.98
CA HIS A 91 -5.76 4.05 -6.28
C HIS A 91 -5.57 2.53 -6.34
N ARG A 92 -4.38 2.04 -5.95
CA ARG A 92 -4.08 0.59 -5.93
C ARG A 92 -5.00 -0.19 -5.00
N LEU A 93 -5.40 0.38 -3.86
CA LEU A 93 -6.39 -0.26 -2.98
C LEU A 93 -7.72 -0.53 -3.69
N ARG A 94 -8.08 0.25 -4.72
CA ARG A 94 -9.28 0.02 -5.54
C ARG A 94 -9.03 -0.90 -6.72
N THR A 95 -7.88 -0.78 -7.39
CA THR A 95 -7.64 -1.41 -8.69
C THR A 95 -6.79 -2.68 -8.64
N ASP A 96 -6.03 -2.91 -7.56
CA ASP A 96 -5.14 -4.05 -7.41
C ASP A 96 -5.59 -4.93 -6.23
N VAL A 97 -6.15 -6.09 -6.56
CA VAL A 97 -6.61 -7.07 -5.55
C VAL A 97 -5.45 -7.63 -4.72
N LEU A 98 -4.25 -7.76 -5.31
CA LEU A 98 -3.08 -8.27 -4.59
C LEU A 98 -2.67 -7.30 -3.49
N PHE A 99 -2.61 -6.01 -3.83
CA PHE A 99 -2.31 -4.96 -2.86
C PHE A 99 -3.42 -4.79 -1.80
N ARG A 100 -4.68 -4.81 -2.22
CA ARG A 100 -5.81 -4.70 -1.28
C ARG A 100 -5.82 -5.87 -0.28
N ALA A 101 -5.62 -7.10 -0.76
CA ALA A 101 -5.52 -8.28 0.09
C ALA A 101 -4.29 -8.24 0.99
N SER A 102 -3.13 -7.77 0.52
CA SER A 102 -1.93 -7.65 1.34
C SER A 102 -2.16 -6.71 2.53
N ILE A 103 -2.79 -5.56 2.30
CA ILE A 103 -3.12 -4.60 3.38
C ILE A 103 -4.13 -5.21 4.35
N ARG A 104 -5.18 -5.88 3.84
CA ARG A 104 -6.16 -6.57 4.69
C ARG A 104 -5.51 -7.62 5.58
N LEU A 105 -4.64 -8.46 5.03
CA LEU A 105 -3.91 -9.49 5.78
C LEU A 105 -2.95 -8.89 6.80
N THR A 106 -2.25 -7.80 6.46
CA THR A 106 -1.42 -7.06 7.44
C THR A 106 -2.24 -6.58 8.63
N VAL A 107 -3.48 -6.13 8.42
CA VAL A 107 -4.38 -5.73 9.52
C VAL A 107 -4.91 -6.95 10.29
N GLU A 108 -5.34 -8.02 9.61
CA GLU A 108 -5.93 -9.20 10.24
C GLU A 108 -4.91 -10.11 10.95
N GLN A 109 -3.66 -10.15 10.49
CA GLN A 109 -2.62 -11.08 10.95
C GLN A 109 -1.40 -10.38 11.55
N GLY A 110 -1.09 -9.15 11.15
CA GLY A 110 0.10 -8.42 11.60
C GLY A 110 0.11 -8.04 13.07
N THR A 111 -1.05 -8.08 13.76
CA THR A 111 -1.15 -7.86 15.21
C THR A 111 -0.75 -9.07 16.07
N PHE A 112 -0.67 -10.28 15.50
CA PHE A 112 -0.56 -11.52 16.29
C PHE A 112 0.65 -12.39 15.97
N GLN A 113 1.48 -12.03 14.99
CA GLN A 113 2.69 -12.79 14.66
C GLN A 113 3.92 -11.86 14.58
N PRO A 114 4.93 -12.05 15.43
CA PRO A 114 6.20 -11.37 15.29
C PRO A 114 6.93 -11.94 14.06
N HIS A 115 6.87 -11.22 12.94
CA HIS A 115 7.76 -11.45 11.80
C HIS A 115 8.85 -10.37 11.80
N ASP A 116 10.09 -10.75 11.50
CA ASP A 116 11.31 -9.93 11.58
C ASP A 116 11.32 -8.67 10.66
N SER A 117 10.24 -8.39 9.93
CA SER A 117 10.03 -7.16 9.17
C SER A 117 8.54 -6.93 8.94
N ASN A 118 7.91 -6.14 9.81
CA ASN A 118 6.51 -5.75 9.65
C ASN A 118 6.36 -4.84 8.41
N ALA A 119 5.31 -5.04 7.62
CA ALA A 119 4.99 -4.18 6.48
C ALA A 119 4.89 -2.70 6.89
N TYR A 120 4.42 -2.43 8.11
CA TYR A 120 4.40 -1.08 8.66
C TYR A 120 5.82 -0.51 8.86
N ASP A 121 6.79 -1.28 9.34
CA ASP A 121 8.18 -0.81 9.50
C ASP A 121 8.78 -0.44 8.14
N TRP A 122 8.45 -1.21 7.10
CA TRP A 122 8.86 -0.89 5.75
C TRP A 122 8.22 0.40 5.24
N TRP A 123 6.90 0.57 5.38
CA TRP A 123 6.21 1.82 5.01
C TRP A 123 6.73 3.03 5.79
N LEU A 124 6.95 2.90 7.10
CA LEU A 124 7.53 3.95 7.93
C LEU A 124 8.90 4.38 7.40
N ARG A 125 9.77 3.43 7.04
CA ARG A 125 11.09 3.74 6.45
C ARG A 125 10.97 4.42 5.09
N VAL A 126 10.03 3.99 4.23
CA VAL A 126 9.79 4.60 2.92
C VAL A 126 9.35 6.06 3.08
N PHE A 127 8.33 6.32 3.90
CA PHE A 127 7.85 7.68 4.12
C PHE A 127 8.87 8.56 4.83
N ALA A 128 9.60 8.03 5.83
CA ALA A 128 10.65 8.78 6.52
C ALA A 128 11.79 9.20 5.58
N ARG A 129 12.20 8.31 4.66
CA ARG A 129 13.19 8.62 3.62
C ARG A 129 12.73 9.80 2.76
N ASP A 130 11.49 9.80 2.29
CA ASP A 130 10.98 10.84 1.40
C ASP A 130 10.73 12.16 2.13
N LEU A 131 10.30 12.10 3.39
CA LEU A 131 10.18 13.27 4.27
C LEU A 131 11.54 13.86 4.65
N ALA A 132 12.59 13.05 4.80
CA ALA A 132 13.95 13.55 5.00
C ALA A 132 14.46 14.32 3.78
N ARG A 133 14.10 13.89 2.56
CA ARG A 133 14.37 14.65 1.33
C ARG A 133 13.62 15.99 1.32
N ALA A 134 12.35 16.00 1.74
CA ALA A 134 11.57 17.23 1.89
C ALA A 134 12.17 18.18 2.92
N GLN A 135 12.68 17.67 4.04
CA GLN A 135 13.38 18.46 5.05
C GLN A 135 14.69 19.05 4.50
N GLY A 136 15.50 18.25 3.78
CA GLY A 136 16.71 18.72 3.12
C GLY A 136 16.46 19.79 2.05
N ALA A 137 15.28 19.78 1.42
CA ALA A 137 14.83 20.80 0.48
C ALA A 137 14.21 22.04 1.16
N GLY A 138 14.08 22.05 2.49
CA GLY A 138 13.43 23.13 3.24
C GLY A 138 11.90 23.18 3.10
N GLU A 139 11.28 22.10 2.64
CA GLU A 139 9.83 21.97 2.45
C GLU A 139 9.12 21.56 3.74
N LEU A 140 9.75 20.67 4.52
CA LEU A 140 9.29 20.28 5.85
C LEU A 140 9.83 21.26 6.91
N ARG A 141 9.00 21.60 7.89
CA ARG A 141 9.39 22.45 9.02
C ARG A 141 10.56 21.84 9.81
N ALA A 142 11.49 22.70 10.22
CA ALA A 142 12.74 22.28 10.85
C ALA A 142 12.55 21.69 12.25
N GLU A 143 11.44 22.01 12.93
CA GLU A 143 11.14 21.50 14.28
C GLU A 143 10.57 20.08 14.27
N LEU A 144 10.18 19.56 13.10
CA LEU A 144 9.61 18.22 12.95
C LEU A 144 10.69 17.20 12.60
N THR A 145 10.52 15.96 13.04
CA THR A 145 11.35 14.84 12.60
C THR A 145 10.65 14.12 11.43
N PRO A 146 11.38 13.71 10.38
CA PRO A 146 10.82 12.91 9.30
C PRO A 146 10.14 11.62 9.78
N GLU A 147 10.67 11.00 10.83
CA GLU A 147 10.16 9.76 11.42
C GLU A 147 8.79 9.96 12.10
N ASP A 148 8.61 11.01 12.89
CA ASP A 148 7.33 11.28 13.56
C ASP A 148 6.25 11.67 12.55
N VAL A 149 6.63 12.41 11.50
CA VAL A 149 5.72 12.77 10.41
C VAL A 149 5.37 11.51 9.60
N ALA A 150 6.32 10.62 9.33
CA ALA A 150 6.06 9.35 8.66
C ALA A 150 5.07 8.49 9.45
N ALA A 151 5.25 8.37 10.76
CA ALA A 151 4.32 7.67 11.64
C ALA A 151 2.91 8.26 11.58
N SER A 152 2.81 9.59 11.58
CA SER A 152 1.54 10.30 11.45
C SER A 152 0.87 10.06 10.09
N VAL A 153 1.65 10.05 9.00
CA VAL A 153 1.15 9.78 7.63
C VAL A 153 0.67 8.34 7.49
N VAL A 154 1.48 7.37 7.88
CA VAL A 154 1.15 5.93 7.79
C VAL A 154 -0.06 5.61 8.67
N GLY A 155 -0.10 6.11 9.90
CA GLY A 155 -1.22 5.91 10.81
C GLY A 155 -2.52 6.52 10.29
N SER A 156 -2.47 7.76 9.80
CA SER A 156 -3.64 8.45 9.23
C SER A 156 -4.13 7.77 7.97
N PHE A 157 -3.25 7.40 7.04
CA PHE A 157 -3.62 6.66 5.83
C PHE A 157 -4.31 5.34 6.17
N THR A 158 -3.75 4.59 7.14
CA THR A 158 -4.33 3.33 7.63
C THR A 158 -5.74 3.55 8.19
N GLY A 159 -5.94 4.55 9.05
CA GLY A 159 -7.26 4.87 9.60
C GLY A 159 -8.25 5.33 8.53
N ILE A 160 -7.83 6.21 7.62
CA ILE A 160 -8.67 6.76 6.54
C ILE A 160 -9.12 5.64 5.59
N GLN A 161 -8.22 4.76 5.16
CA GLN A 161 -8.58 3.67 4.26
C GLN A 161 -9.53 2.66 4.93
N MET A 162 -9.32 2.36 6.22
CA MET A 162 -10.22 1.47 6.97
C MET A 162 -11.61 2.09 7.08
N LEU A 163 -11.70 3.36 7.48
CA LEU A 163 -12.98 4.08 7.58
C LEU A 163 -13.69 4.16 6.22
N SER A 164 -12.97 4.47 5.16
CA SER A 164 -13.50 4.54 3.80
C SER A 164 -13.99 3.17 3.30
N HIS A 165 -13.27 2.09 3.60
CA HIS A 165 -13.68 0.73 3.27
C HIS A 165 -15.00 0.36 3.97
N VAL A 166 -15.10 0.54 5.28
CA VAL A 166 -16.31 0.13 6.04
C VAL A 166 -17.54 0.98 5.73
N THR A 167 -17.36 2.22 5.27
CA THR A 167 -18.48 3.14 5.00
C THR A 167 -18.93 3.17 3.55
N CYS A 168 -18.02 2.97 2.59
CA CYS A 168 -18.37 3.11 1.18
C CYS A 168 -17.55 2.23 0.22
N ASP A 169 -16.85 1.23 0.74
CA ASP A 169 -15.92 0.37 -0.01
C ASP A 169 -14.87 1.18 -0.79
N ARG A 170 -14.22 2.11 -0.09
CA ARG A 170 -13.12 2.94 -0.61
C ARG A 170 -13.48 3.88 -1.77
N ARG A 171 -14.77 4.05 -2.10
CA ARG A 171 -15.21 4.96 -3.17
C ARG A 171 -14.84 6.43 -2.91
N ASP A 172 -14.80 6.86 -1.65
CA ASP A 172 -14.48 8.23 -1.25
C ASP A 172 -13.02 8.41 -0.77
N LEU A 173 -12.15 7.40 -0.97
CA LEU A 173 -10.83 7.36 -0.36
C LEU A 173 -9.93 8.53 -0.80
N HIS A 174 -9.93 8.88 -2.09
CA HIS A 174 -9.17 10.02 -2.61
C HIS A 174 -9.64 11.35 -2.01
N ASP A 175 -10.95 11.55 -1.91
CA ASP A 175 -11.51 12.77 -1.33
C ASP A 175 -11.16 12.92 0.15
N ARG A 176 -11.18 11.82 0.91
CA ARG A 176 -10.77 11.83 2.32
C ARG A 176 -9.29 12.16 2.50
N LEU A 177 -8.42 11.57 1.67
CA LEU A 177 -6.99 11.87 1.71
C LEU A 177 -6.70 13.31 1.32
N THR A 178 -7.37 13.82 0.28
CA THR A 178 -7.25 15.22 -0.14
C THR A 178 -7.58 16.17 1.00
N LYS A 179 -8.73 15.95 1.66
CA LYS A 179 -9.18 16.77 2.79
C LYS A 179 -8.24 16.67 3.99
N TRP A 180 -7.72 15.47 4.26
CA TRP A 180 -6.75 15.27 5.33
C TRP A 180 -5.44 16.03 5.03
N TRP A 181 -4.87 15.90 3.83
CA TRP A 181 -3.68 16.67 3.41
C TRP A 181 -3.90 18.19 3.53
N GLN A 182 -5.03 18.70 3.06
CA GLN A 182 -5.39 20.13 3.21
C GLN A 182 -5.36 20.61 4.67
N GLN A 183 -5.75 19.75 5.61
CA GLN A 183 -5.78 20.08 7.04
C GLN A 183 -4.39 20.03 7.68
N ILE A 184 -3.54 19.07 7.29
CA ILE A 184 -2.25 18.84 7.96
C ILE A 184 -1.08 19.62 7.33
N LEU A 185 -1.12 19.91 6.02
CA LEU A 185 -0.03 20.59 5.30
C LEU A 185 0.38 21.93 5.92
N PRO A 186 -0.55 22.79 6.39
CA PRO A 186 -0.20 24.02 7.09
C PRO A 186 0.53 23.79 8.42
N GLY A 187 0.46 22.58 9.00
CA GLY A 187 1.21 22.19 10.19
C GLY A 187 2.59 21.62 9.88
N LEU A 188 2.77 21.01 8.69
CA LEU A 188 3.99 20.30 8.32
C LEU A 188 4.99 21.14 7.53
N THR A 189 4.51 22.11 6.74
CA THR A 189 5.34 22.81 5.75
C THR A 189 5.40 24.32 5.97
N THR A 190 6.32 25.00 5.29
CA THR A 190 6.38 26.46 5.35
C THR A 190 5.24 27.09 4.53
N PRO A 191 4.72 28.29 4.88
CA PRO A 191 3.65 28.93 4.11
C PRO A 191 3.96 29.11 2.62
N ARG A 192 5.25 29.30 2.27
CA ARG A 192 5.73 29.42 0.90
C ARG A 192 5.64 28.11 0.14
N THR A 193 5.89 26.98 0.81
CA THR A 193 5.80 25.63 0.21
C THR A 193 4.36 25.19 0.04
N VAL A 194 3.48 25.41 1.04
CA VAL A 194 2.06 24.99 1.00
C VAL A 194 1.37 25.44 -0.29
N ALA A 195 1.63 26.67 -0.75
CA ALA A 195 0.96 27.26 -1.90
C ALA A 195 1.28 26.58 -3.24
N GLY A 196 2.38 25.81 -3.31
CA GLY A 196 2.78 25.08 -4.52
C GLY A 196 2.52 23.57 -4.46
N LEU A 197 1.92 23.08 -3.38
CA LEU A 197 1.56 21.67 -3.22
C LEU A 197 0.11 21.45 -3.67
N GLU A 198 -0.13 20.31 -4.31
CA GLU A 198 -1.43 19.84 -4.75
C GLU A 198 -1.92 18.73 -3.80
N PRO A 199 -2.81 19.04 -2.83
CA PRO A 199 -3.24 18.08 -1.82
C PRO A 199 -4.03 16.90 -2.38
N ALA A 200 -4.55 17.02 -3.61
CA ALA A 200 -5.26 15.96 -4.32
C ALA A 200 -4.33 15.01 -5.11
N GLY A 201 -3.02 15.26 -5.05
CA GLY A 201 -2.01 14.61 -5.88
C GLY A 201 -1.76 15.34 -7.20
N SER A 202 -0.58 15.10 -7.78
CA SER A 202 -0.17 15.68 -9.04
C SER A 202 -1.12 15.31 -10.18
N PRO A 203 -1.42 16.23 -11.12
CA PRO A 203 -2.32 15.97 -12.25
C PRO A 203 -1.93 14.77 -13.12
N GLU A 204 -0.64 14.48 -13.19
CA GLU A 204 -0.01 13.39 -13.98
C GLU A 204 -0.34 11.99 -13.46
N LEU A 205 -0.86 11.86 -12.24
CA LEU A 205 -1.11 10.56 -11.64
C LEU A 205 -2.27 9.77 -12.27
N GLU A 206 -3.01 10.36 -13.23
CA GLU A 206 -4.17 9.77 -13.91
C GLU A 206 -5.04 8.89 -12.98
N LEU A 207 -5.37 9.43 -11.80
CA LEU A 207 -6.08 8.69 -10.74
C LEU A 207 -7.56 8.44 -11.09
N SER A 208 -7.99 8.88 -12.27
CA SER A 208 -9.33 8.73 -12.82
C SER A 208 -9.62 7.29 -13.21
N GLY A 209 -10.17 6.54 -12.27
CA GLY A 209 -11.30 5.67 -12.57
C GLY A 209 -12.59 6.51 -12.63
N THR A 210 -12.71 7.42 -13.62
CA THR A 210 -14.02 8.00 -13.97
C THR A 210 -14.66 7.10 -15.00
N GLY A 211 -15.56 6.26 -14.51
CA GLY A 211 -16.42 5.35 -15.25
C GLY A 211 -17.23 4.52 -14.26
#